data_AF-A0A095ST44-F1
#
_entry.id   AF-A0A095ST44-F1
#
_cell.length_a   1.000
_cell.length_b   1.000
_cell.length_c   1.000
_cell.angle_alpha   90.00
_cell.angle_beta   90.00
_cell.angle_gamma   90.00
#
_symmetry.space_group_name_H-M   'P 1'
#
loop_
_entity.id
_entity.type
_entity.pdbx_description
1 polymer ?
#
loop_
_entity_poly.entity_id
_entity_poly.type
_entity_poly.pdbx_seq_one_letter_code
_entity_poly.pdbx_strand_id
1 'polypeptide(L)' 'MKKIPLFGIFIAVVFIILGINLISKEDEFTVIVGYATIIFFSGLIIFAIIKLLSNRNKT' A
#
# COMPACT_ATOMS: atom_id res chain seq x y z
N MET A 1 23.73 -4.10 6.37
CA MET A 1 22.70 -3.41 5.56
C MET A 1 21.31 -3.94 5.95
N LYS A 2 20.47 -3.16 6.63
CA LYS A 2 19.06 -3.55 6.90
C LYS A 2 18.37 -3.69 5.54
N LYS A 3 18.03 -4.92 5.13
CA LYS A 3 17.28 -5.18 3.90
C LYS A 3 15.96 -4.42 4.02
N ILE A 4 15.79 -3.36 3.22
CA ILE A 4 14.48 -2.75 3.05
C ILE A 4 13.59 -3.88 2.54
N PRO A 5 12.41 -4.13 3.15
CA PRO A 5 11.51 -5.17 2.69
C PRO A 5 10.87 -4.74 1.35
N LEU A 6 11.68 -4.68 0.28
CA LEU A 6 11.27 -4.35 -1.08
C LEU A 6 10.16 -5.27 -1.56
N PHE A 7 10.16 -6.51 -1.09
CA PHE A 7 9.10 -7.48 -1.37
C PHE A 7 7.73 -7.01 -0.83
N GLY A 8 7.68 -6.44 0.38
CA GLY A 8 6.44 -5.91 0.95
C GLY A 8 5.94 -4.66 0.23
N ILE A 9 6.86 -3.79 -0.19
CA ILE A 9 6.52 -2.61 -1.00
C ILE A 9 5.99 -3.05 -2.38
N PHE A 10 6.64 -4.02 -3.02
CA PHE A 10 6.20 -4.57 -4.30
C PHE A 10 4.79 -5.16 -4.21
N ILE A 11 4.53 -5.99 -3.18
CA ILE A 11 3.19 -6.52 -2.93
C ILE A 11 2.17 -5.40 -2.76
N ALA A 12 2.46 -4.39 -1.95
CA ALA A 12 1.55 -3.27 -1.73
C ALA A 12 1.21 -2.53 -3.03
N VAL A 13 2.19 -2.32 -3.92
CA VAL A 13 1.98 -1.72 -5.24
C VAL A 13 1.07 -2.58 -6.11
N VAL A 14 1.28 -3.91 -6.14
CA VAL A 14 0.41 -4.84 -6.89
C VAL A 14 -1.03 -4.75 -6.39
N PHE A 15 -1.25 -4.73 -5.08
CA PHE A 15 -2.60 -4.60 -4.52
C PHE A 15 -3.25 -3.24 -4.81
N ILE A 16 -2.49 -2.15 -4.88
CA ILE A 16 -3.01 -0.85 -5.31
C ILE A 16 -3.51 -0.93 -6.76
N ILE A 17 -2.74 -1.55 -7.67
CA ILE A 17 -3.14 -1.74 -9.07
C ILE A 17 -4.41 -2.59 -9.15
N LEU A 18 -4.50 -3.67 -8.37
CA LEU A 18 -5.71 -4.48 -8.28
C LEU A 18 -6.90 -3.65 -7.76
N GLY A 19 -6.71 -2.84 -6.73
CA GLY A 19 -7.75 -1.94 -6.22
C GLY A 19 -8.27 -0.97 -7.27
N ILE A 20 -7.38 -0.41 -8.12
CA ILE A 20 -7.78 0.45 -9.25
C ILE A 20 -8.62 -0.34 -10.25
N ASN A 21 -8.24 -1.58 -10.58
CA ASN A 21 -9.03 -2.44 -11.47
C ASN A 21 -10.40 -2.81 -10.87
N LEU A 22 -10.51 -2.90 -9.55
CA LEU A 22 -11.79 -3.14 -8.86
C LEU A 22 -12.72 -1.92 -8.94
N ILE A 23 -12.19 -0.70 -8.89
CA ILE A 23 -12.98 0.53 -8.99
C ILE A 23 -13.64 0.66 -10.37
N SER A 24 -13.08 0.05 -11.41
CA SER A 24 -13.67 0.05 -12.76
C SER A 24 -14.83 -0.93 -12.93
N LYS A 25 -15.29 -1.61 -11.86
CA LYS A 25 -16.44 -2.54 -11.92
C LYS A 25 -17.76 -1.81 -11.69
N GLU A 26 -18.85 -2.37 -12.21
CA GLU A 26 -20.20 -1.81 -12.07
C GLU A 26 -20.82 -2.11 -10.70
N ASP A 27 -20.41 -3.20 -10.05
CA ASP A 27 -20.90 -3.60 -8.73
C ASP A 27 -20.39 -2.66 -7.63
N GLU A 28 -21.31 -1.94 -6.99
CA GLU A 28 -21.00 -0.93 -5.96
C GLU A 28 -20.17 -1.51 -4.81
N PHE A 29 -20.47 -2.75 -4.40
CA PHE A 29 -19.72 -3.42 -3.34
C PHE A 29 -18.26 -3.65 -3.74
N THR A 30 -18.03 -4.11 -4.97
CA THR A 30 -16.69 -4.31 -5.54
C THR A 30 -15.91 -3.00 -5.63
N VAL A 31 -16.58 -1.91 -6.01
CA VAL A 31 -15.97 -0.57 -6.05
C VAL A 31 -15.53 -0.12 -4.65
N ILE A 32 -16.37 -0.31 -3.64
CA ILE A 32 -16.04 0.00 -2.23
C ILE A 32 -14.82 -0.81 -1.77
N VAL A 33 -14.78 -2.10 -2.10
CA VAL A 33 -13.63 -2.98 -1.80
C VAL A 33 -12.36 -2.48 -2.51
N GLY A 34 -12.48 -1.99 -3.75
CA GLY A 34 -11.39 -1.35 -4.49
C GLY A 34 -10.81 -0.13 -3.76
N TYR A 35 -11.67 0.80 -3.34
CA TYR A 35 -11.25 1.96 -2.55
C TYR A 35 -10.60 1.57 -1.22
N ALA A 36 -11.22 0.64 -0.47
CA ALA A 36 -10.68 0.17 0.80
C ALA A 36 -9.28 -0.45 0.62
N THR A 37 -9.07 -1.22 -0.45
CA THR A 37 -7.79 -1.82 -0.80
C THR A 37 -6.73 -0.75 -1.05
N ILE A 38 -7.04 0.25 -1.89
CA ILE A 38 -6.09 1.34 -2.20
C ILE A 38 -5.71 2.11 -0.94
N ILE A 39 -6.70 2.51 -0.12
CA ILE A 39 -6.47 3.29 1.10
C ILE A 39 -5.59 2.51 2.08
N PHE A 40 -5.90 1.23 2.29
CA PHE A 40 -5.17 0.38 3.23
C PHE A 40 -3.70 0.21 2.82
N PHE A 41 -3.43 -0.21 1.58
CA PHE A 41 -2.05 -0.46 1.13
C PHE A 41 -1.24 0.84 0.97
N SER A 42 -1.88 1.94 0.57
CA SER A 42 -1.21 3.26 0.55
C SER A 42 -0.81 3.71 1.96
N GLY A 43 -1.70 3.52 2.95
CA GLY A 43 -1.41 3.81 4.36
C GLY A 43 -0.25 2.99 4.90
N LEU A 44 -0.19 1.69 4.57
CA LEU A 44 0.94 0.82 4.96
C LEU A 44 2.27 1.29 4.37
N ILE A 45 2.29 1.74 3.11
CA ILE A 45 3.50 2.29 2.48
C ILE A 45 3.96 3.54 3.20
N ILE A 46 3.05 4.50 3.44
CA ILE A 46 3.36 5.75 4.14
C ILE A 46 3.90 5.46 5.55
N PHE A 47 3.23 4.57 6.30
CA PHE A 47 3.68 4.16 7.63
C PHE A 47 5.09 3.54 7.60
N ALA A 48 5.37 2.67 6.64
CA ALA A 48 6.68 2.05 6.48
C ALA A 48 7.77 3.09 6.17
N ILE A 49 7.47 4.08 5.32
CA ILE A 49 8.39 5.19 5.00
C ILE A 49 8.67 6.03 6.25
N ILE A 50 7.63 6.42 6.99
CA ILE A 50 7.79 7.19 8.23
C ILE A 50 8.66 6.43 9.24
N LYS A 51 8.41 5.13 9.44
CA LYS A 51 9.20 4.30 10.34
C LYS A 51 10.66 4.19 9.89
N LEU A 52 10.91 4.10 8.58
CA LEU A 52 12.26 4.08 8.02
C LEU A 52 13.00 5.40 8.28
N LEU A 53 12.35 6.53 8.01
CA LEU A 53 12.92 7.86 8.22
C LEU A 53 13.18 8.14 9.71
N SER A 54 12.22 7.82 10.58
CA SER A 54 12.36 7.98 12.02
C SER A 54 13.50 7.14 12.60
N ASN A 55 13.68 5.90 12.12
CA ASN A 55 14.81 5.06 12.53
C ASN A 55 16.17 5.57 12.04
N ARG A 56 16.23 6.21 10.85
CA ARG A 56 17.48 6.82 10.35
C ARG A 56 17.86 8.08 11.12
N ASN A 57 16.88 8.86 11.58
CA ASN A 57 17.11 10.09 12.33
C ASN A 57 17.52 9.87 13.80
N LYS A 58 17.49 8.62 14.29
CA LYS A 58 17.93 8.22 15.64
C LYS A 58 19.34 7.60 15.66
N THR A 59 20.05 7.60 14.53
CA THR A 59 21.46 7.20 14.37
C THR A 59 22.25 8.40 13.93
#